data_AF-A0A5C6C6E7-F1
#
_entry.id   AF-A0A5C6C6E7-F1
#
_cell.length_a   1.000
_cell.length_b   1.000
_cell.length_c   1.000
_cell.angle_alpha   90.00
_cell.angle_beta   90.00
_cell.angle_gamma   90.00
#
_symmetry.space_group_name_H-M   'P 1'
#
loop_
_entity.id
_entity.type
_entity.pdbx_description
1 polymer ?
#
loop_
_entity_poly.entity_id
_entity_poly.type
_entity_poly.pdbx_seq_one_letter_code
_entity_poly.pdbx_strand_id
1 'polypeptide(L)'
;MNPDSTRPFNPPHVAHGVAPQPFLLSLRFWIPTVICLFALLAIPIAFMYGAVVGNSQVYRNSSTQQQIRIESFLSQFPDAFGDLTVEHASDGWAYPIGSVPQQSDYDRLADALHRMFGDELGDRMLGSVEINAAP
;
A
#
# COMPACT_ATOMS: atom_id res chain seq x y z
N MET A 1 59.47 57.18 67.58
CA MET A 1 58.04 57.29 67.90
C MET A 1 57.30 57.24 66.58
N ASN A 2 56.75 56.08 66.23
CA ASN A 2 56.16 55.84 64.91
C ASN A 2 54.84 55.12 65.15
N PRO A 3 53.67 55.77 64.98
CA PRO A 3 52.39 55.10 65.10
C PRO A 3 51.78 55.00 63.71
N ASP A 4 51.80 53.83 63.09
CA ASP A 4 50.95 53.62 61.92
C ASP A 4 50.39 52.20 61.86
N SER A 5 49.12 52.13 62.26
CA SER A 5 48.06 51.40 61.56
C SER A 5 48.21 49.88 61.43
N THR A 6 47.86 49.19 62.51
CA THR A 6 47.29 47.84 62.46
C THR A 6 45.93 47.88 61.75
N ARG A 7 45.91 47.69 60.43
CA ARG A 7 44.70 47.25 59.72
C ARG A 7 44.81 45.76 59.42
N PRO A 8 43.81 44.93 59.78
CA PRO A 8 43.80 43.54 59.35
C PRO A 8 43.63 43.47 57.83
N PHE A 9 44.55 42.77 57.19
CA PHE A 9 44.51 42.43 55.77
C PHE A 9 43.34 41.46 55.54
N ASN A 10 42.29 41.93 54.89
CA ASN A 10 41.18 41.10 54.46
C ASN A 10 41.49 40.59 53.03
N PRO A 11 41.83 39.31 52.83
CA PRO A 11 42.05 38.80 51.48
C PRO A 11 40.69 38.78 50.73
N PRO A 12 40.62 39.25 49.47
CA PRO A 12 39.43 39.00 48.67
C PRO A 12 39.29 37.49 48.48
N HIS A 13 38.16 36.94 48.90
CA HIS A 13 37.75 35.56 48.66
C HIS A 13 37.90 35.24 47.16
N VAL A 14 38.86 34.39 46.83
CA VAL A 14 39.00 33.81 45.49
C VAL A 14 38.19 32.51 45.43
N ALA A 15 37.38 32.44 44.37
CA ALA A 15 36.79 31.27 43.74
C ALA A 15 35.69 30.50 44.50
N HIS A 16 34.46 30.63 43.98
CA HIS A 16 33.72 29.43 43.60
C HIS A 16 33.29 29.55 42.14
N GLY A 17 33.77 28.60 41.34
CA GLY A 17 33.42 28.47 39.94
C GLY A 17 31.90 28.40 39.77
N VAL A 18 31.38 29.27 38.91
CA VAL A 18 30.02 29.12 38.40
C VAL A 18 30.07 27.92 37.46
N ALA A 19 29.48 26.82 37.91
CA ALA A 19 29.33 25.61 37.14
C ALA A 19 28.77 25.91 35.73
N PRO A 20 29.26 25.27 34.66
CA PRO A 20 28.66 25.43 33.35
C PRO A 20 27.19 24.98 33.42
N GLN A 21 26.30 25.88 33.00
CA GLN A 21 24.86 25.68 33.09
C GLN A 21 24.43 24.37 32.39
N PRO A 22 23.74 23.44 33.08
CA PRO A 22 23.37 22.13 32.51
C PRO A 22 22.28 22.20 31.42
N PHE A 23 21.71 23.39 31.17
CA PHE A 23 20.55 23.56 30.30
C PHE A 23 20.89 23.39 28.79
N LEU A 24 22.11 23.74 28.37
CA LEU A 24 22.53 23.56 26.98
C LEU A 24 22.86 22.10 26.64
N LEU A 25 23.25 21.30 27.64
CA LEU A 25 23.49 19.87 27.48
C LEU A 25 22.18 19.11 27.30
N SER A 26 21.14 19.42 28.09
CA SER A 26 19.86 18.71 27.99
C SER A 26 19.21 18.88 26.62
N LEU A 27 19.12 20.12 26.09
CA LEU A 27 18.49 20.41 24.80
C LEU A 27 19.15 19.66 23.62
N ARG A 28 20.47 19.45 23.71
CA ARG A 28 21.27 18.76 22.68
C ARG A 28 21.03 17.25 22.66
N PHE A 29 20.52 16.66 23.75
CA PHE A 29 20.06 15.27 23.79
C PHE A 29 18.60 15.12 23.35
N TRP A 30 17.74 16.12 23.55
CA TRP A 30 16.33 16.05 23.13
C TRP A 30 16.17 15.95 21.62
N ILE A 31 16.96 16.69 20.84
CA ILE A 31 16.88 16.67 19.37
C ILE A 31 17.10 15.26 18.77
N PRO A 32 18.19 14.54 19.08
CA PRO A 32 18.39 13.18 18.55
C PRO A 32 17.37 12.18 19.10
N THR A 33 16.90 12.34 20.34
CA THR A 33 15.84 11.48 20.91
C THR A 33 14.51 11.66 20.19
N VAL A 34 14.13 12.89 19.89
CA VAL A 34 12.90 13.20 19.13
C VAL A 34 13.01 12.68 17.70
N ILE A 35 14.16 12.84 17.05
CA ILE A 35 14.40 12.27 15.71
C ILE A 35 14.32 10.74 15.73
N CYS A 36 14.88 10.07 16.73
CA CYS A 36 14.75 8.62 16.88
C CYS A 36 13.30 8.17 17.08
N LEU A 37 12.52 8.89 17.90
CA LEU A 37 11.10 8.60 18.11
C LEU A 37 10.29 8.79 16.82
N PHE A 38 10.55 9.86 16.07
CA PHE A 38 9.92 10.07 14.76
C PHE A 38 10.33 9.01 13.75
N ALA A 39 11.60 8.60 13.71
CA ALA A 39 12.05 7.52 12.82
C ALA A 39 11.40 6.18 13.18
N LEU A 40 11.30 5.85 14.47
CA LEU A 40 10.61 4.64 14.96
C LEU A 40 9.12 4.61 14.60
N LEU A 41 8.46 5.78 14.54
CA LEU A 41 7.08 5.90 14.08
C LEU A 41 6.96 5.94 12.54
N ALA A 42 7.91 6.55 11.85
CA ALA A 42 7.88 6.71 10.40
C ALA A 42 8.12 5.39 9.67
N ILE A 43 8.97 4.51 10.20
CA ILE A 43 9.27 3.19 9.60
C ILE A 43 8.01 2.30 9.45
N PRO A 44 7.20 2.04 10.50
CA PRO A 44 6.01 1.21 10.36
C PRO A 44 4.94 1.86 9.47
N ILE A 45 4.82 3.20 9.52
CA ILE A 45 3.89 3.94 8.65
C ILE A 45 4.32 3.79 7.18
N ALA A 46 5.60 4.02 6.87
CA ALA A 46 6.14 3.86 5.52
C ALA A 46 6.00 2.42 5.02
N PHE A 47 6.20 1.42 5.89
CA PHE A 47 5.99 0.02 5.56
C PHE A 47 4.52 -0.29 5.27
N MET A 48 3.58 0.21 6.07
CA MET A 48 2.13 0.07 5.82
C MET A 48 1.73 0.71 4.50
N TYR A 49 2.16 1.94 4.22
CA TYR A 49 1.88 2.60 2.94
C TYR A 49 2.50 1.83 1.76
N GLY A 50 3.74 1.37 1.90
CA GLY A 50 4.40 0.54 0.88
C GLY A 50 3.65 -0.76 0.61
N ALA A 51 3.18 -1.45 1.66
CA ALA A 51 2.39 -2.68 1.53
C ALA A 51 1.03 -2.43 0.85
N VAL A 52 0.32 -1.36 1.23
CA VAL A 52 -0.98 -1.01 0.62
C VAL A 52 -0.83 -0.63 -0.85
N VAL A 53 0.18 0.18 -1.19
CA VAL A 53 0.46 0.59 -2.58
C VAL A 53 0.91 -0.61 -3.42
N GLY A 54 1.78 -1.46 -2.86
CA GLY A 54 2.23 -2.69 -3.52
C GLY A 54 1.08 -3.64 -3.83
N ASN A 55 0.21 -3.90 -2.85
CA ASN A 55 -0.99 -4.70 -3.07
C ASN A 55 -1.90 -4.07 -4.11
N SER A 56 -2.17 -2.77 -4.02
CA SER A 56 -3.05 -2.08 -4.98
C SER A 56 -2.55 -2.17 -6.43
N GLN A 57 -1.23 -2.13 -6.65
CA GLN A 57 -0.64 -2.30 -7.98
C GLN A 57 -0.74 -3.75 -8.47
N VAL A 58 -0.49 -4.74 -7.60
CA VAL A 58 -0.65 -6.16 -7.95
C VAL A 58 -2.10 -6.48 -8.31
N TYR A 59 -3.06 -5.96 -7.55
CA TYR A 59 -4.49 -6.14 -7.82
C TYR A 59 -4.89 -5.55 -9.18
N ARG A 60 -4.47 -4.31 -9.48
CA ARG A 60 -4.75 -3.68 -10.78
C ARG A 60 -4.09 -4.40 -11.95
N ASN A 61 -2.83 -4.81 -11.79
CA ASN A 61 -2.13 -5.54 -12.85
C ASN A 61 -2.77 -6.91 -13.12
N SER A 62 -3.24 -7.60 -12.07
CA SER A 62 -3.91 -8.88 -12.21
C SER A 62 -5.23 -8.75 -12.97
N SER A 63 -6.10 -7.79 -12.60
CA SER A 63 -7.39 -7.63 -13.28
C SER A 63 -7.22 -7.19 -14.75
N THR A 64 -6.26 -6.31 -15.05
CA THR A 64 -5.96 -5.93 -16.43
C THR A 64 -5.44 -7.11 -17.25
N GLN A 65 -4.56 -7.96 -16.69
CA GLN A 65 -4.09 -9.15 -17.41
C GLN A 65 -5.21 -10.17 -17.66
N GLN A 66 -6.12 -10.34 -16.70
CA GLN A 66 -7.30 -11.19 -16.86
C GLN A 66 -8.21 -10.66 -17.96
N GLN A 67 -8.51 -9.35 -17.95
CA GLN A 67 -9.31 -8.70 -18.97
C GLN A 67 -8.72 -8.95 -20.37
N ILE A 68 -7.43 -8.66 -20.56
CA ILE A 68 -6.76 -8.84 -21.86
C ILE A 68 -6.87 -10.29 -22.36
N ARG A 69 -6.74 -11.27 -21.46
CA ARG A 69 -6.86 -12.69 -21.83
C ARG A 69 -8.28 -13.06 -22.24
N ILE A 70 -9.28 -12.59 -21.49
CA ILE A 70 -10.69 -12.85 -21.80
C ILE A 70 -11.05 -12.17 -23.13
N GLU A 71 -10.77 -10.87 -23.28
CA GLU A 71 -11.03 -10.13 -24.53
C GLU A 71 -10.34 -10.77 -25.74
N SER A 72 -9.08 -11.20 -25.57
CA SER A 72 -8.35 -11.91 -26.62
C SER A 72 -9.00 -13.23 -27.00
N PHE A 73 -9.63 -13.94 -26.07
CA PHE A 73 -10.37 -15.17 -26.37
C PHE A 73 -11.70 -14.86 -27.07
N LEU A 74 -12.48 -13.90 -26.55
CA LEU A 74 -13.77 -13.52 -27.14
C LEU A 74 -13.60 -13.02 -28.59
N SER A 75 -12.54 -12.25 -28.85
CA SER A 75 -12.23 -11.74 -30.20
C SER A 75 -11.92 -12.82 -31.25
N GLN A 76 -11.59 -14.05 -30.82
CA GLN A 76 -11.34 -15.16 -31.75
C GLN A 76 -12.64 -15.75 -32.33
N PHE A 77 -13.77 -15.53 -31.66
CA PHE A 77 -15.08 -16.04 -32.07
C PHE A 77 -16.14 -14.93 -32.01
N PRO A 78 -16.03 -13.90 -32.88
CA PRO A 78 -16.94 -12.76 -32.86
C PRO A 78 -18.41 -13.15 -33.09
N ASP A 79 -18.66 -14.21 -33.87
CA ASP A 79 -20.02 -14.69 -34.17
C ASP A 79 -20.71 -15.34 -32.95
N ALA A 80 -19.94 -15.90 -32.02
CA ALA A 80 -20.47 -16.59 -30.83
C ALA A 80 -20.46 -15.71 -29.57
N PHE A 81 -19.53 -14.75 -29.50
CA PHE A 81 -19.26 -13.96 -28.31
C PHE A 81 -19.37 -12.44 -28.52
N GLY A 82 -19.92 -11.98 -29.66
CA GLY A 82 -20.02 -10.56 -29.99
C GLY A 82 -20.85 -9.73 -29.00
N ASP A 83 -21.79 -10.36 -28.30
CA ASP A 83 -22.64 -9.72 -27.28
C ASP A 83 -22.02 -9.77 -25.87
N LEU A 84 -20.85 -10.39 -25.70
CA LEU A 84 -20.13 -10.43 -24.43
C LEU A 84 -19.17 -9.24 -24.31
N THR A 85 -19.28 -8.53 -23.19
CA THR A 85 -18.30 -7.51 -22.78
C THR A 85 -17.53 -7.99 -21.56
N VAL A 86 -16.35 -7.43 -21.33
CA VAL A 86 -15.54 -7.76 -20.15
C VAL A 86 -15.57 -6.59 -19.18
N GLU A 87 -16.04 -6.82 -17.96
CA GLU A 87 -16.10 -5.82 -16.90
C GLU A 87 -15.08 -6.10 -15.79
N HIS A 88 -14.67 -5.03 -15.10
CA HIS A 88 -13.83 -5.12 -13.90
C HIS A 88 -14.71 -5.20 -12.66
N ALA A 89 -14.54 -6.27 -11.88
CA ALA A 89 -15.07 -6.34 -10.52
C ALA A 89 -14.29 -5.41 -9.59
N SER A 90 -14.97 -4.82 -8.61
CA SER A 90 -14.36 -4.06 -7.50
C SER A 90 -13.30 -4.85 -6.74
N ASP A 91 -13.37 -6.18 -6.81
CA ASP A 91 -12.55 -7.11 -6.04
C ASP A 91 -11.24 -7.51 -6.77
N GLY A 92 -10.92 -6.82 -7.88
CA GLY A 92 -9.63 -6.97 -8.56
C GLY A 92 -9.53 -8.16 -9.53
N TRP A 93 -10.66 -8.57 -10.10
CA TRP A 93 -10.72 -9.55 -11.19
C TRP A 93 -11.65 -9.06 -12.30
N ALA A 94 -11.48 -9.60 -13.51
CA ALA A 94 -12.28 -9.24 -14.68
C ALA A 94 -13.16 -10.42 -15.12
N TYR A 95 -14.36 -10.17 -15.63
CA TYR A 95 -15.30 -11.21 -15.99
C TYR A 95 -16.14 -10.86 -17.22
N PRO A 96 -16.56 -11.86 -18.02
CA PRO A 96 -17.46 -11.64 -19.13
C PRO A 96 -18.90 -11.44 -18.62
N ILE A 97 -19.60 -10.46 -19.21
CA ILE A 97 -21.02 -10.18 -18.97
C ILE A 97 -21.74 -10.08 -20.30
N GLY A 98 -22.97 -10.57 -20.35
CA GLY A 98 -23.81 -10.56 -21.54
C GLY A 98 -24.37 -11.94 -21.84
N SER A 99 -24.70 -12.17 -23.10
CA SER A 99 -25.41 -13.37 -23.52
C SER A 99 -24.69 -14.15 -24.60
N VAL A 100 -24.75 -15.48 -24.52
CA VAL A 100 -24.30 -16.39 -25.59
C VAL A 100 -25.50 -17.01 -26.32
N PRO A 101 -25.39 -17.25 -27.64
CA PRO A 101 -26.51 -17.72 -28.45
C PRO A 101 -26.86 -19.20 -28.22
N GLN A 102 -25.92 -20.04 -27.78
CA GLN A 102 -26.13 -21.48 -27.62
C GLN A 102 -25.44 -22.04 -26.37
N GLN A 103 -25.97 -23.14 -25.84
CA GLN A 103 -25.35 -23.88 -24.73
C GLN A 103 -23.94 -24.34 -25.07
N SER A 104 -23.68 -24.75 -26.32
CA SER A 104 -22.34 -25.18 -26.74
C SER A 104 -21.30 -24.05 -26.68
N ASP A 105 -21.74 -22.81 -26.89
CA ASP A 105 -20.86 -21.64 -26.79
C ASP A 105 -20.63 -21.27 -25.31
N TYR A 106 -21.65 -21.43 -24.48
CA TYR A 106 -21.52 -21.35 -23.02
C TYR A 106 -20.50 -22.36 -22.49
N ASP A 107 -20.65 -23.63 -22.86
CA ASP A 107 -19.75 -24.71 -22.42
C ASP A 107 -18.33 -24.47 -22.91
N ARG A 108 -18.16 -23.97 -24.15
CA ARG A 108 -16.83 -23.60 -24.68
C ARG A 108 -16.21 -22.43 -23.90
N LEU A 109 -17.01 -21.42 -23.56
CA LEU A 109 -16.55 -20.30 -22.74
C LEU A 109 -16.16 -20.79 -21.34
N ALA A 110 -16.95 -21.67 -20.75
CA ALA A 110 -16.68 -22.27 -19.45
C ALA A 110 -15.34 -23.03 -19.45
N ASP A 111 -15.15 -23.93 -20.41
CA ASP A 111 -13.91 -24.68 -20.59
C ASP A 111 -12.69 -23.76 -20.74
N ALA A 112 -12.84 -22.65 -21.47
CA ALA A 112 -11.77 -21.69 -21.67
C ALA A 112 -11.44 -20.93 -20.37
N LEU A 113 -12.46 -20.47 -19.63
CA LEU A 113 -12.28 -19.78 -18.35
C LEU A 113 -11.67 -20.69 -17.28
N HIS A 114 -12.11 -21.94 -17.18
CA HIS A 114 -11.52 -22.94 -16.29
C HIS A 114 -10.05 -23.21 -16.61
N ARG A 115 -9.70 -23.34 -17.90
CA ARG A 115 -8.29 -23.52 -18.31
C ARG A 115 -7.43 -22.29 -18.02
N MET A 116 -7.98 -21.08 -18.13
CA MET A 116 -7.23 -19.84 -17.92
C MET A 116 -7.05 -19.49 -16.44
N PHE A 117 -8.06 -19.76 -15.60
CA PHE A 117 -8.16 -19.20 -14.25
C PHE A 117 -8.43 -20.25 -13.16
N GLY A 118 -8.67 -21.51 -13.53
CA GLY A 118 -9.03 -22.60 -12.63
C GLY A 118 -10.56 -22.72 -12.43
N ASP A 119 -10.98 -23.86 -11.89
CA ASP A 119 -12.38 -24.24 -11.80
C ASP A 119 -13.21 -23.25 -10.95
N GLU A 120 -12.78 -22.96 -9.73
CA GLU A 120 -13.53 -22.08 -8.81
C GLU A 120 -13.70 -20.64 -9.31
N LEU A 121 -12.68 -20.08 -9.95
CA LEU A 121 -12.72 -18.70 -10.43
C LEU A 121 -13.45 -18.62 -11.78
N GLY A 122 -13.28 -19.63 -12.64
CA GLY A 122 -14.04 -19.74 -13.89
C GLY A 122 -15.54 -19.85 -13.65
N ASP A 123 -15.98 -20.66 -12.68
CA ASP A 123 -17.39 -20.76 -12.29
C ASP A 123 -17.97 -19.43 -11.82
N ARG A 124 -17.20 -18.68 -11.01
CA ARG A 124 -17.63 -17.34 -10.56
C ARG A 124 -17.72 -16.34 -11.72
N MET A 125 -16.79 -16.42 -12.68
CA MET A 125 -16.79 -15.55 -13.86
C MET A 125 -17.95 -15.85 -14.82
N LEU A 126 -18.45 -17.08 -14.85
CA LEU A 126 -19.60 -17.47 -15.68
C LEU A 126 -20.96 -17.05 -15.09
N GLY A 127 -21.01 -16.68 -13.82
CA GLY A 127 -22.27 -16.36 -13.13
C GLY A 127 -23.03 -15.15 -13.71
N SER A 128 -22.35 -14.31 -14.49
CA SER A 128 -22.88 -13.14 -15.19
C SER A 128 -23.14 -13.35 -16.68
N VAL A 129 -22.95 -14.58 -17.18
CA VAL A 129 -23.21 -14.93 -18.57
C VAL A 129 -24.52 -15.68 -18.67
N GLU A 130 -25.43 -15.15 -19.47
CA GLU A 130 -26.72 -15.76 -19.74
C GLU A 130 -26.70 -16.50 -21.08
N ILE A 131 -27.52 -17.53 -21.22
CA ILE A 131 -27.77 -18.16 -22.51
C ILE A 131 -29.04 -17.54 -23.06
N ASN A 132 -28.95 -16.92 -24.24
CA ASN A 132 -30.11 -16.48 -24.99
C ASN A 132 -30.85 -17.72 -25.50
N ALA A 133 -31.60 -18.36 -24.60
CA ALA A 133 -32.64 -19.28 -24.98
C ALA A 133 -33.72 -18.45 -25.66
N ALA A 134 -33.57 -18.22 -26.96
CA ALA A 134 -34.64 -17.66 -27.76
C ALA A 134 -35.90 -18.54 -27.54
N PRO A 135 -37.05 -17.95 -27.19
CA PRO A 135 -38.30 -18.68 -26.99
C PRO A 135 -38.81 -19.34 -28.28
#